data_AF-A0A3G6RI82-F1
#
_entry.id   AF-A0A3G6RI82-F1
#
_cell.length_a   1.000
_cell.length_b   1.000
_cell.length_c   1.000
_cell.angle_alpha   90.00
_cell.angle_beta   90.00
_cell.angle_gamma   90.00
#
_symmetry.space_group_name_H-M   'P 1'
#
loop_
_entity.id
_entity.type
_entity.pdbx_description
1 polymer ?
#
loop_
_entity_poly.entity_id
_entity_poly.type
_entity_poly.pdbx_seq_one_letter_code
_entity_poly.pdbx_strand_id
1 'polypeptide(L)'
;MENYESKDFDIDNIENNFIEKMGNTNDDLSKINKSILIPYDIISNVFLYPVNETIFEKSYLKSKYYTGYKIKISNSIWILCYLHHFDLHSEELIWTIYDSKSKQVKSNLVIASWNDGTEKRIISFDGKRISITSTYKRNFKNGMDGDNSKPIEALETFEISKDYRFIKIK
;
A
#
# COMPACT_ATOMS: atom_id res chain seq x y z
N MET A 1 -14.14 25.57 -8.87
CA MET A 1 -14.63 24.45 -8.04
C MET A 1 -14.89 23.31 -9.01
N GLU A 2 -14.02 22.30 -9.04
CA GLU A 2 -14.25 21.10 -9.85
C GLU A 2 -15.26 20.21 -9.12
N ASN A 3 -16.40 19.94 -9.77
CA ASN A 3 -17.39 18.96 -9.33
C ASN A 3 -16.77 17.57 -9.51
N TYR A 4 -16.19 17.02 -8.45
CA TYR A 4 -15.83 15.61 -8.39
C TYR A 4 -17.11 14.81 -8.10
N GLU A 5 -17.76 14.31 -9.15
CA GLU A 5 -18.76 13.25 -9.00
C GLU A 5 -18.06 12.01 -8.42
N SER A 6 -18.38 11.68 -7.18
CA SER A 6 -17.94 10.45 -6.50
C SER A 6 -18.49 9.27 -7.28
N LYS A 7 -17.63 8.51 -7.96
CA LYS A 7 -18.02 7.23 -8.55
C LYS A 7 -18.26 6.21 -7.43
N ASP A 8 -19.43 5.58 -7.42
CA ASP A 8 -19.75 4.53 -6.45
C ASP A 8 -18.76 3.36 -6.55
N PHE A 9 -18.35 2.84 -5.40
CA PHE A 9 -17.41 1.73 -5.30
C PHE A 9 -18.13 0.38 -5.57
N ASP A 10 -17.68 -0.38 -6.57
CA ASP A 10 -18.20 -1.69 -6.93
C ASP A 10 -17.71 -2.75 -5.91
N ILE A 11 -18.56 -3.08 -4.95
CA ILE A 11 -18.25 -4.04 -3.88
C ILE A 11 -18.21 -5.48 -4.41
N ASP A 12 -19.04 -5.80 -5.41
CA ASP A 12 -19.12 -7.15 -5.96
C ASP A 12 -17.87 -7.49 -6.79
N ASN A 13 -17.28 -6.48 -7.45
CA ASN A 13 -16.06 -6.61 -8.24
C ASN A 13 -15.02 -5.55 -7.84
N ILE A 14 -14.49 -5.69 -6.62
CA ILE A 14 -13.48 -4.81 -6.02
C ILE A 14 -12.38 -4.40 -7.02
N GLU A 15 -11.84 -5.36 -7.78
CA GLU A 15 -10.78 -5.13 -8.76
C GLU A 15 -11.16 -4.15 -9.87
N ASN A 16 -12.45 -3.96 -10.18
CA ASN A 16 -12.91 -3.03 -11.23
C ASN A 16 -12.83 -1.57 -10.80
N ASN A 17 -12.66 -1.31 -9.50
CA ASN A 17 -12.44 0.04 -8.97
C ASN A 17 -10.99 0.53 -9.16
N PHE A 18 -10.09 -0.34 -9.64
CA PHE A 18 -8.67 -0.05 -9.82
C PHE A 18 -8.31 0.02 -11.30
N ILE A 19 -7.45 0.98 -11.66
CA ILE A 19 -7.01 1.22 -13.04
C ILE A 19 -5.94 0.18 -13.42
N GLU A 20 -6.05 -0.41 -14.60
CA GLU A 20 -5.06 -1.40 -15.04
C GLU A 20 -3.70 -0.72 -15.34
N LYS A 21 -2.61 -1.23 -14.74
CA LYS A 21 -1.25 -0.73 -14.99
C LYS A 21 -0.54 -1.66 -15.96
N MET A 22 -0.28 -1.17 -17.17
CA MET A 22 0.56 -1.87 -18.16
C MET A 22 2.03 -1.46 -17.99
N GLY A 23 2.95 -2.43 -17.79
CA GLY A 23 4.40 -2.24 -17.82
C GLY A 23 5.16 -2.46 -16.51
N ASN A 24 6.51 -2.53 -16.60
CA ASN A 24 7.43 -2.64 -15.45
C ASN A 24 7.33 -1.39 -14.57
N THR A 25 7.14 -1.59 -13.26
CA THR A 25 6.66 -0.53 -12.36
C THR A 25 7.78 0.08 -11.52
N ASN A 26 7.98 1.39 -11.69
CA ASN A 26 8.37 2.28 -10.59
C ASN A 26 7.11 2.74 -9.84
N ASP A 27 7.29 3.22 -8.60
CA ASP A 27 6.24 3.86 -7.81
C ASP A 27 5.68 5.02 -8.63
N ASP A 28 4.36 5.05 -8.75
CA ASP A 28 3.71 6.12 -9.48
C ASP A 28 2.46 6.58 -8.73
N LEU A 29 2.68 7.53 -7.82
CA LEU A 29 1.63 8.25 -7.11
C LEU A 29 0.64 8.93 -8.07
N SER A 30 1.04 9.24 -9.31
CA SER A 30 0.14 9.86 -10.30
C SER A 30 -1.00 8.93 -10.73
N LYS A 31 -0.88 7.62 -10.44
CA LYS A 31 -1.91 6.61 -10.74
C LYS A 31 -2.89 6.38 -9.59
N ILE A 32 -2.82 7.16 -8.51
CA ILE A 32 -3.84 7.13 -7.46
C ILE A 32 -5.06 7.90 -7.92
N ASN A 33 -6.19 7.21 -7.96
CA ASN A 33 -7.46 7.83 -8.28
C ASN A 33 -8.12 8.34 -6.99
N LYS A 34 -7.79 9.58 -6.62
CA LYS A 34 -8.38 10.24 -5.44
C LYS A 34 -9.90 10.50 -5.56
N SER A 35 -10.52 10.24 -6.72
CA SER A 35 -11.98 10.33 -6.90
C SER A 35 -12.76 9.10 -6.46
N ILE A 36 -12.09 7.95 -6.27
CA ILE A 36 -12.73 6.70 -5.86
C ILE A 36 -12.26 6.35 -4.45
N LEU A 37 -13.16 6.54 -3.48
CA LEU A 37 -12.92 6.23 -2.08
C LEU A 37 -13.28 4.77 -1.80
N ILE A 38 -12.38 4.03 -1.14
CA ILE A 38 -12.67 2.68 -0.67
C ILE A 38 -13.44 2.81 0.66
N PRO A 39 -14.66 2.27 0.75
CA PRO A 39 -15.44 2.32 1.98
C PRO A 39 -14.72 1.67 3.16
N TYR A 40 -14.91 2.23 4.35
CA TYR A 40 -14.18 1.78 5.55
C TYR A 40 -14.51 0.34 5.96
N ASP A 41 -15.77 -0.06 5.80
CA ASP A 41 -16.22 -1.44 6.01
C ASP A 41 -15.53 -2.42 5.07
N ILE A 42 -15.32 -2.05 3.80
CA ILE A 42 -14.56 -2.85 2.84
C ILE A 42 -13.10 -2.95 3.26
N ILE A 43 -12.46 -1.83 3.63
CA ILE A 43 -11.07 -1.85 4.11
C ILE A 43 -10.93 -2.75 5.34
N SER A 44 -11.79 -2.57 6.35
CA SER A 44 -11.76 -3.33 7.58
C SER A 44 -11.95 -4.82 7.32
N ASN A 45 -13.03 -5.21 6.64
CA ASN A 45 -13.46 -6.60 6.55
C ASN A 45 -12.77 -7.40 5.44
N VAL A 46 -12.39 -6.74 4.34
CA VAL A 46 -11.81 -7.41 3.16
C VAL A 46 -10.30 -7.23 3.10
N PHE A 47 -9.79 -6.03 3.37
CA PHE A 47 -8.35 -5.73 3.19
C PHE A 47 -7.51 -6.02 4.43
N LEU A 48 -7.99 -5.69 5.62
CA LEU A 48 -7.18 -5.73 6.84
C LEU A 48 -7.44 -7.00 7.67
N TYR A 49 -8.71 -7.31 7.96
CA TYR A 49 -9.07 -8.43 8.83
C TYR A 49 -8.48 -9.79 8.40
N PRO A 50 -8.43 -10.16 7.11
CA PRO A 50 -7.92 -11.47 6.70
C PRO A 50 -6.40 -11.67 6.88
N VAL A 51 -5.63 -10.60 7.06
CA VAL A 51 -4.16 -10.64 7.00
C VAL A 51 -3.47 -9.94 8.17
N ASN A 52 -4.20 -9.24 9.03
CA ASN A 52 -3.68 -8.68 10.27
C ASN A 52 -4.16 -9.51 11.47
N GLU A 53 -3.23 -10.10 12.21
CA GLU A 53 -3.53 -10.82 13.46
C GLU A 53 -3.89 -9.87 14.61
N THR A 54 -3.44 -8.61 14.52
CA THR A 54 -3.77 -7.55 15.46
C THR A 54 -4.96 -6.76 14.95
N ILE A 55 -6.12 -6.96 15.58
CA ILE A 55 -7.32 -6.16 15.35
C ILE A 55 -6.92 -4.70 15.56
N PHE A 56 -7.03 -3.88 14.51
CA PHE A 56 -6.87 -2.43 14.61
C PHE A 56 -7.83 -1.93 15.70
N GLU A 57 -7.31 -1.55 16.86
CA GLU A 57 -8.10 -0.88 17.88
C GLU A 57 -8.61 0.44 17.29
N LYS A 58 -9.94 0.57 17.24
CA LYS A 58 -10.66 1.80 16.92
C LYS A 58 -10.26 2.92 17.90
N SER A 59 -9.23 3.69 17.58
CA SER A 59 -8.93 4.90 18.33
C SER A 59 -8.44 6.03 17.41
N TYR A 60 -9.38 6.91 17.02
CA TYR A 60 -9.20 8.34 16.71
C TYR A 60 -8.50 8.84 15.43
N LEU A 61 -7.83 8.02 14.62
CA LEU A 61 -7.21 8.53 13.38
C LEU A 61 -8.20 8.50 12.20
N LYS A 62 -8.66 9.68 11.75
CA LYS A 62 -9.48 9.82 10.52
C LYS A 62 -8.67 9.40 9.30
N SER A 63 -8.84 8.15 8.89
CA SER A 63 -8.20 7.57 7.71
C SER A 63 -9.09 7.68 6.48
N LYS A 64 -8.50 7.94 5.32
CA LYS A 64 -9.15 7.84 4.01
C LYS A 64 -8.37 6.88 3.12
N TYR A 65 -9.09 6.12 2.31
CA TYR A 65 -8.52 5.10 1.45
C TYR A 65 -8.96 5.37 0.01
N TYR A 66 -8.01 5.43 -0.92
CA TYR A 66 -8.31 5.73 -2.32
C TYR A 66 -7.78 4.64 -3.22
N THR A 67 -8.56 4.24 -4.23
CA THR A 67 -8.08 3.25 -5.19
C THR A 67 -6.97 3.83 -6.05
N GLY A 68 -6.05 2.98 -6.44
CA GLY A 68 -5.02 3.31 -7.41
C GLY A 68 -5.14 2.39 -8.61
N TYR A 69 -4.14 1.52 -8.74
CA TYR A 69 -4.00 0.65 -9.88
C TYR A 69 -4.04 -0.82 -9.49
N LYS A 70 -4.22 -1.68 -10.49
CA LYS A 70 -4.10 -3.13 -10.37
C LYS A 70 -3.08 -3.70 -11.33
N ILE A 71 -2.43 -4.79 -10.91
CA ILE A 71 -1.49 -5.58 -11.70
C ILE A 71 -1.95 -7.03 -11.67
N LYS A 72 -2.05 -7.67 -12.84
CA LYS A 72 -2.38 -9.09 -12.93
C LYS A 72 -1.15 -9.95 -12.64
N ILE A 73 -1.26 -10.87 -11.69
CA ILE A 73 -0.21 -11.85 -11.37
C ILE A 73 -0.53 -13.21 -12.00
N SER A 74 -1.79 -13.64 -11.91
CA SER A 74 -2.29 -14.85 -12.55
C SER A 74 -3.80 -14.69 -12.83
N ASN A 75 -4.50 -15.76 -13.22
CA ASN A 75 -5.90 -15.67 -13.67
C ASN A 75 -6.81 -14.88 -12.72
N SER A 76 -6.88 -15.27 -11.44
CA SER A 76 -7.71 -14.61 -10.43
C SER A 76 -6.91 -13.79 -9.41
N ILE A 77 -5.57 -13.75 -9.54
CA ILE A 77 -4.71 -13.09 -8.56
C ILE A 77 -4.26 -11.74 -9.09
N TRP A 78 -4.56 -10.71 -8.32
CA TRP A 78 -4.25 -9.32 -8.61
C TRP A 78 -3.42 -8.73 -7.47
N ILE A 79 -2.50 -7.85 -7.80
CA ILE A 79 -2.04 -6.84 -6.85
C ILE A 79 -2.95 -5.63 -7.01
N LEU A 80 -3.61 -5.22 -5.93
CA LEU A 80 -4.38 -3.99 -5.84
C LEU A 80 -3.56 -2.97 -5.05
N CYS A 81 -3.33 -1.81 -5.65
CA CYS A 81 -2.61 -0.69 -5.04
C CYS A 81 -3.61 0.36 -4.59
N TYR A 82 -3.60 0.72 -3.31
CA TYR A 82 -4.40 1.81 -2.76
C TYR A 82 -3.56 2.73 -1.89
N LEU A 83 -4.02 3.98 -1.78
CA LEU A 83 -3.45 5.00 -0.91
C LEU A 83 -4.19 5.00 0.42
N HIS A 84 -3.47 4.85 1.52
CA HIS A 84 -3.94 5.13 2.86
C HIS A 84 -3.44 6.51 3.28
N HIS A 85 -4.36 7.43 3.49
CA HIS A 85 -4.07 8.77 4.00
C HIS A 85 -4.54 8.83 5.46
N PHE A 86 -3.64 9.12 6.39
CA PHE A 86 -3.96 9.31 7.81
C PHE A 86 -3.24 10.54 8.40
N ASP A 87 -3.89 11.17 9.38
CA ASP A 87 -3.34 12.28 10.17
C ASP A 87 -2.89 13.55 9.40
N LEU A 88 -3.46 13.85 8.23
CA LEU A 88 -3.19 15.02 7.36
C LEU A 88 -1.74 15.16 6.82
N HIS A 89 -0.77 14.44 7.40
CA HIS A 89 0.65 14.58 7.14
C HIS A 89 1.32 13.26 6.74
N SER A 90 0.58 12.15 6.72
CA SER A 90 1.14 10.83 6.40
C SER A 90 0.30 10.11 5.36
N GLU A 91 1.00 9.59 4.37
CA GLU A 91 0.43 8.85 3.26
C GLU A 91 1.25 7.57 3.05
N GLU A 92 0.56 6.45 2.89
CA GLU A 92 1.14 5.15 2.59
C GLU A 92 0.52 4.58 1.32
N LEU A 93 1.36 4.08 0.41
CA LEU A 93 0.91 3.19 -0.66
C LEU A 93 1.03 1.75 -0.22
N ILE A 94 -0.08 1.04 -0.34
CA ILE A 94 -0.18 -0.35 0.07
C ILE A 94 -0.50 -1.19 -1.15
N TRP A 95 0.30 -2.23 -1.36
CA TRP A 95 0.01 -3.31 -2.28
C TRP A 95 -0.63 -4.47 -1.55
N THR A 96 -1.72 -4.95 -2.11
CA THR A 96 -2.47 -6.08 -1.58
C THR A 96 -2.60 -7.15 -2.64
N ILE A 97 -2.21 -8.38 -2.31
CA ILE A 97 -2.49 -9.52 -3.17
C ILE A 97 -3.91 -10.00 -2.89
N TYR A 98 -4.76 -9.92 -3.90
CA TYR A 98 -6.18 -10.20 -3.85
C TYR A 98 -6.54 -11.33 -4.81
N ASP A 99 -7.27 -12.32 -4.33
CA ASP A 99 -7.85 -13.38 -5.15
C ASP A 99 -9.31 -13.07 -5.45
N SER A 100 -9.61 -12.68 -6.70
CA SER A 100 -10.95 -12.32 -7.13
C SER A 100 -11.93 -13.49 -7.17
N LYS A 101 -11.42 -14.74 -7.20
CA LYS A 101 -12.26 -15.93 -7.17
C LYS A 101 -12.80 -16.21 -5.77
N SER A 102 -11.93 -16.13 -4.76
CA SER A 102 -12.31 -16.32 -3.36
C SER A 102 -12.74 -15.02 -2.66
N LYS A 103 -12.62 -13.87 -3.34
CA LYS A 103 -12.89 -12.53 -2.81
C LYS A 103 -12.12 -12.26 -1.51
N GLN A 104 -10.86 -12.71 -1.47
CA GLN A 104 -10.01 -12.63 -0.28
C GLN A 104 -8.67 -11.98 -0.55
N VAL A 105 -8.25 -11.16 0.40
CA VAL A 105 -6.87 -10.66 0.48
C VAL A 105 -5.97 -11.73 1.10
N LYS A 106 -4.81 -11.94 0.49
CA LYS A 106 -3.81 -12.95 0.87
C LYS A 106 -2.62 -12.35 1.60
N SER A 107 -2.25 -11.11 1.28
CA SER A 107 -1.11 -10.42 1.88
C SER A 107 -1.19 -8.93 1.58
N ASN A 108 -0.70 -8.11 2.51
CA ASN A 108 -0.49 -6.67 2.33
C ASN A 108 1.01 -6.36 2.43
N LEU A 109 1.44 -5.30 1.75
CA LEU A 109 2.79 -4.75 1.83
C LEU A 109 2.75 -3.24 1.64
N VAL A 110 3.28 -2.48 2.60
CA VAL A 110 3.51 -1.05 2.45
C VAL A 110 4.70 -0.87 1.52
N ILE A 111 4.46 -0.33 0.32
CA ILE A 111 5.48 -0.17 -0.73
C ILE A 111 6.09 1.22 -0.77
N ALA A 112 5.34 2.22 -0.31
CA ALA A 112 5.83 3.58 -0.15
C ALA A 112 5.16 4.25 1.05
N SER A 113 5.87 5.17 1.69
CA SER A 113 5.36 5.95 2.81
C SER A 113 6.06 7.30 2.84
N TRP A 114 5.32 8.37 3.11
CA TRP A 114 5.86 9.72 3.24
C TRP A 114 5.47 10.29 4.59
N ASN A 115 6.32 10.04 5.58
CA ASN A 115 6.15 10.55 6.93
C ASN A 115 7.36 11.41 7.27
N ASP A 116 7.20 12.38 8.19
CA ASP A 116 8.26 13.37 8.50
C ASP A 116 9.61 12.74 8.93
N GLY A 117 9.59 11.53 9.51
CA GLY A 117 10.79 10.82 9.96
C GLY A 117 11.28 9.71 9.04
N THR A 118 10.43 9.16 8.17
CA THR A 118 10.72 7.95 7.39
C THR A 118 10.07 8.03 6.02
N GLU A 119 10.86 7.72 5.00
CA GLU A 119 10.41 7.66 3.63
C GLU A 119 10.65 6.28 3.04
N LYS A 120 9.61 5.61 2.55
CA LYS A 120 9.71 4.33 1.83
C LYS A 120 9.40 4.53 0.36
N ARG A 121 10.15 3.85 -0.51
CA ARG A 121 9.95 3.88 -1.96
C ARG A 121 10.29 2.52 -2.57
N ILE A 122 9.46 2.03 -3.48
CA ILE A 122 9.80 0.96 -4.40
C ILE A 122 10.94 1.43 -5.31
N ILE A 123 11.87 0.53 -5.55
CA ILE A 123 12.97 0.72 -6.50
C ILE A 123 12.66 -0.06 -7.77
N SER A 124 12.14 -1.27 -7.60
CA SER A 124 11.87 -2.17 -8.71
C SER A 124 10.83 -3.22 -8.36
N PHE A 125 10.10 -3.64 -9.38
CA PHE A 125 9.28 -4.84 -9.39
C PHE A 125 9.38 -5.53 -10.75
N ASP A 126 9.76 -6.80 -10.74
CA ASP A 126 9.99 -7.61 -11.95
C ASP A 126 8.84 -8.60 -12.26
N GLY A 127 7.70 -8.46 -11.58
CA GLY A 127 6.58 -9.41 -11.64
C GLY A 127 6.60 -10.46 -10.53
N LYS A 128 7.72 -10.66 -9.84
CA LYS A 128 7.85 -11.63 -8.74
C LYS A 128 8.52 -11.05 -7.50
N ARG A 129 9.55 -10.25 -7.68
CA ARG A 129 10.37 -9.65 -6.62
C ARG A 129 10.19 -8.16 -6.57
N ILE A 130 10.11 -7.64 -5.35
CA ILE A 130 9.89 -6.25 -5.04
C ILE A 130 11.06 -5.77 -4.20
N SER A 131 11.68 -4.67 -4.59
CA SER A 131 12.75 -4.03 -3.84
C SER A 131 12.27 -2.69 -3.33
N ILE A 132 12.41 -2.45 -2.02
CA ILE A 132 11.94 -1.23 -1.35
C ILE A 132 13.12 -0.64 -0.57
N THR A 133 13.37 0.64 -0.77
CA THR A 133 14.27 1.41 0.08
C THR A 133 13.45 2.10 1.17
N SER A 134 13.92 2.01 2.42
CA SER A 134 13.48 2.85 3.53
C SER A 134 14.59 3.82 3.91
N THR A 135 14.31 5.12 3.90
CA THR A 135 15.20 6.19 4.36
C THR A 135 14.70 6.75 5.68
N TYR A 136 15.52 6.67 6.73
CA TYR A 136 15.24 7.21 8.05
C TYR A 136 15.97 8.54 8.21
N LYS A 137 15.19 9.63 8.29
CA LYS A 137 15.71 11.00 8.32
C LYS A 137 16.21 11.40 9.72
N ARG A 138 15.77 10.72 10.78
CA ARG A 138 16.16 10.98 12.17
C ARG A 138 16.91 9.80 12.77
N ASN A 139 18.08 10.05 13.37
CA ASN A 139 18.69 9.12 14.32
C ASN A 139 18.64 9.70 15.73
N PHE A 140 18.22 8.88 16.69
CA PHE A 140 18.37 9.18 18.10
C PHE A 140 19.74 8.67 18.55
N LYS A 141 20.63 9.57 18.98
CA LYS A 141 21.88 9.20 19.64
C LYS A 141 21.74 9.48 21.12
N ASN A 142 21.86 8.46 21.96
CA ASN A 142 21.71 8.57 23.42
C ASN A 142 20.35 9.14 23.87
N GLY A 143 19.26 8.87 23.14
CA GLY A 143 17.91 9.28 23.52
C GLY A 143 17.61 10.77 23.39
N MET A 144 18.51 11.56 22.79
CA MET A 144 18.28 12.96 22.43
C MET A 144 18.26 13.11 20.90
N ASP A 145 17.43 14.03 20.40
CA ASP A 145 17.42 14.42 18.99
C ASP A 145 18.82 14.97 18.63
N GLY A 146 19.57 14.17 17.87
CA GLY A 146 20.92 14.49 17.44
C GLY A 146 20.91 15.05 16.03
N ASP A 147 20.90 16.38 15.93
CA ASP A 147 20.99 17.14 14.68
C ASP A 147 22.30 16.80 13.92
N ASN A 148 22.21 16.54 12.61
CA ASN A 148 23.28 16.18 11.64
C ASN A 148 23.68 14.71 11.41
N SER A 149 22.94 13.71 11.86
CA SER A 149 23.22 12.33 11.41
C SER A 149 22.84 12.15 9.94
N LYS A 150 23.71 11.57 9.10
CA LYS A 150 23.35 11.18 7.73
C LYS A 150 22.11 10.28 7.78
N PRO A 151 21.12 10.48 6.89
CA PRO A 151 19.98 9.56 6.78
C PRO A 151 20.48 8.12 6.63
N ILE A 152 19.82 7.19 7.32
CA ILE A 152 20.11 5.76 7.17
C ILE A 152 19.20 5.22 6.08
N GLU A 153 19.79 4.52 5.11
CA GLU A 153 19.05 3.82 4.07
C GLU A 153 19.11 2.31 4.31
N ALA A 154 17.95 1.65 4.26
CA ALA A 154 17.81 0.21 4.35
C ALA A 154 17.08 -0.30 3.10
N LEU A 155 17.71 -1.25 2.41
CA LEU A 155 17.11 -1.97 1.29
C LEU A 155 16.47 -3.26 1.79
N GLU A 156 15.19 -3.44 1.51
CA GLU A 156 14.45 -4.66 1.78
C GLU A 156 14.02 -5.28 0.45
N THR A 157 14.11 -6.61 0.35
CA THR A 157 13.62 -7.33 -0.83
C THR A 157 12.56 -8.35 -0.43
N PHE A 158 11.44 -8.31 -1.13
CA PHE A 158 10.32 -9.23 -0.97
C PHE A 158 10.15 -10.08 -2.23
N GLU A 159 9.73 -11.33 -2.06
CA GLU A 159 9.33 -12.23 -3.14
C GLU A 159 7.87 -12.64 -2.95
N ILE A 160 7.10 -12.69 -4.04
CA ILE A 160 5.76 -13.28 -4.03
C ILE A 160 5.90 -14.80 -4.01
N SER A 161 5.44 -15.40 -2.91
CA SER A 161 5.47 -16.84 -2.71
C SER A 161 4.47 -17.57 -3.62
N LYS A 162 4.58 -18.91 -3.65
CA LYS A 162 3.60 -19.76 -4.35
C LYS A 162 2.18 -19.63 -3.78
N ASP A 163 2.07 -19.29 -2.50
CA ASP A 163 0.80 -19.06 -1.81
C ASP A 163 0.33 -17.60 -1.90
N TYR A 164 0.94 -16.83 -2.81
CA TYR A 164 0.58 -15.43 -3.08
C TYR A 164 0.72 -14.53 -1.85
N ARG A 165 1.82 -14.70 -1.11
CA ARG A 165 2.21 -13.84 0.02
C ARG A 165 3.51 -13.12 -0.26
N PHE A 166 3.64 -11.89 0.24
CA PHE A 166 4.93 -11.21 0.23
C PHE A 166 5.82 -11.79 1.32
N ILE A 167 6.97 -12.34 0.95
CA ILE A 167 7.95 -12.90 1.88
C ILE A 167 9.24 -12.10 1.78
N LYS A 168 9.72 -11.54 2.89
CA LYS A 168 11.03 -10.88 2.95
C LYS A 168 12.12 -11.93 2.75
N ILE A 169 13.01 -11.70 1.79
CA ILE A 169 14.10 -12.63 1.45
C ILE A 169 15.49 -12.10 1.80
N LYS A 170 15.62 -10.79 2.08
CA LYS A 170 16.80 -10.11 2.63
C LYS A 170 16.38 -8.86 3.39
#